data_AF-A0A4Z0GR75-F1
#
_entry.id   AF-A0A4Z0GR75-F1
#
_cell.length_a   1.000
_cell.length_b   1.000
_cell.length_c   1.000
_cell.angle_alpha   90.00
_cell.angle_beta   90.00
_cell.angle_gamma   90.00
#
_symmetry.space_group_name_H-M   'P 1'
#
loop_
_entity.id
_entity.type
_entity.pdbx_description
1 polymer ?
#
loop_
_entity_poly.entity_id
_entity_poly.type
_entity_poly.pdbx_seq_one_letter_code
_entity_poly.pdbx_strand_id
1 'polypeptide(L)'
;MAAVKAEYVYTLGFELRVYPSAQQAAIMRFNANTSRYIYNAHVFRDWATKSQAKWLRKNPWLDTNMPSMASAAYQTSWSMWRKVNAAGTPKPKRKDSCRLSYQTKNAYTAKARTEGYDIFNGAKVRITDAHHIRIPKVGVLRAAARNISRLPHEKGIRIGVTTVKQEANGNWFVSFQVKSNHPFKQTLAQTGRSIGIDLNVSNFLTASDGQTVPNPRFYQRIKGRLAKQQRIVSRRQLRAKKEHRKLKNSKNYQTARLRLAEMQNRVARARLDFLHRTSTTLIKNHDVIVSEELRGKNLLKNHALAMSISDVGWRLFLNQLDYKAKLYGRTYIKVNPAYTTKMCHCCGAINRAVTLGIEQWTCPTCGAFHSRDHNAAINILHKGLAALQSA
;
A
#
# COMPACT_ATOMS: atom_id res chain seq x y z
N MET A 1 -23.45 -26.01 -24.01
CA MET A 1 -22.08 -25.63 -23.58
C MET A 1 -22.18 -24.78 -22.32
N ALA A 2 -21.66 -25.27 -21.18
CA ALA A 2 -21.66 -24.48 -19.95
C ALA A 2 -20.74 -23.26 -20.14
N ALA A 3 -21.27 -22.05 -19.97
CA ALA A 3 -20.49 -20.82 -20.10
C ALA A 3 -19.26 -20.87 -19.17
N VAL A 4 -18.07 -20.88 -19.75
CA VAL A 4 -16.80 -20.82 -19.01
C VAL A 4 -16.83 -19.52 -18.20
N LYS A 5 -16.80 -19.62 -16.87
CA LYS A 5 -16.74 -18.43 -16.01
C LYS A 5 -15.41 -17.74 -16.28
N ALA A 6 -15.46 -16.51 -16.79
CA ALA A 6 -14.26 -15.69 -16.99
C ALA A 6 -13.43 -15.64 -15.68
N GLU A 7 -12.17 -16.06 -15.76
CA GLU A 7 -11.25 -16.03 -14.65
C GLU A 7 -10.54 -14.67 -14.60
N TYR A 8 -10.72 -13.93 -13.51
CA TYR A 8 -10.13 -12.60 -13.35
C TYR A 8 -8.82 -12.71 -12.57
N VAL A 9 -7.74 -13.04 -13.29
CA VAL A 9 -6.42 -13.31 -12.72
C VAL A 9 -5.69 -12.02 -12.35
N TYR A 10 -5.86 -10.95 -13.12
CA TYR A 10 -5.17 -9.68 -12.90
C TYR A 10 -5.91 -8.81 -11.88
N THR A 11 -5.16 -8.15 -10.99
CA THR A 11 -5.73 -7.25 -9.97
C THR A 11 -4.92 -5.96 -9.86
N LEU A 12 -5.60 -4.81 -9.84
CA LEU A 12 -4.99 -3.50 -9.63
C LEU A 12 -5.82 -2.64 -8.67
N GLY A 13 -5.14 -1.83 -7.87
CA GLY A 13 -5.77 -0.91 -6.91
C GLY A 13 -5.84 0.51 -7.45
N PHE A 14 -7.00 1.13 -7.38
CA PHE A 14 -7.19 2.55 -7.71
C PHE A 14 -7.73 3.31 -6.52
N GLU A 15 -7.43 4.60 -6.43
CA GLU A 15 -7.89 5.47 -5.36
C GLU A 15 -8.38 6.82 -5.90
N LEU A 16 -9.61 7.18 -5.54
CA LEU A 16 -10.29 8.39 -5.97
C LEU A 16 -10.52 9.30 -4.76
N ARG A 17 -10.18 10.59 -4.92
CA ARG A 17 -10.61 11.63 -3.97
C ARG A 17 -12.09 11.92 -4.22
N VAL A 18 -12.90 11.89 -3.16
CA VAL A 18 -14.34 12.21 -3.22
C VAL A 18 -14.71 13.36 -2.29
N TYR A 19 -15.79 14.05 -2.63
CA TYR A 19 -16.28 15.26 -1.97
C TYR A 19 -17.73 15.07 -1.54
N PRO A 20 -17.98 14.32 -0.45
CA PRO A 20 -19.33 14.08 0.04
C PRO A 20 -19.96 15.36 0.59
N SER A 21 -21.29 15.49 0.45
CA SER A 21 -22.09 16.45 1.23
C SER A 21 -22.03 16.15 2.73
N ALA A 22 -22.53 17.06 3.57
CA ALA A 22 -22.55 16.86 5.02
C ALA A 22 -23.31 15.57 5.41
N GLN A 23 -24.46 15.32 4.78
CA GLN A 23 -25.28 14.13 4.99
C GLN A 23 -24.55 12.86 4.52
N GLN A 24 -23.96 12.88 3.33
CA GLN A 24 -23.19 11.74 2.81
C GLN A 24 -21.99 11.41 3.71
N ALA A 25 -21.27 12.43 4.18
CA ALA A 25 -20.16 12.25 5.11
C ALA A 25 -20.64 11.66 6.45
N ALA A 26 -21.83 12.02 6.93
CA ALA A 26 -22.41 11.40 8.12
C ALA A 26 -22.70 9.91 7.92
N ILE A 27 -23.29 9.53 6.79
CA ILE A 27 -23.53 8.13 6.40
C ILE A 27 -22.19 7.36 6.33
N MET A 28 -21.17 7.93 5.69
CA MET A 28 -19.86 7.29 5.56
C MET A 28 -19.16 7.13 6.91
N ARG A 29 -19.23 8.12 7.82
CA ARG A 29 -18.69 8.00 9.19
C ARG A 29 -19.44 6.97 10.01
N PHE A 30 -20.77 6.93 9.91
CA PHE A 30 -21.58 5.92 10.57
C PHE A 30 -21.13 4.52 10.15
N ASN A 31 -21.07 4.26 8.84
CA ASN A 31 -20.61 2.99 8.28
C ASN A 31 -19.18 2.63 8.72
N ALA A 32 -18.25 3.58 8.68
CA ALA A 32 -16.87 3.36 9.12
C ALA A 32 -16.77 2.95 10.61
N ASN A 33 -17.49 3.64 11.49
CA ASN A 33 -17.51 3.30 12.91
C ASN A 33 -18.20 1.95 13.16
N THR A 34 -19.31 1.70 12.47
CA THR A 34 -20.07 0.45 12.59
C THR A 34 -19.29 -0.75 12.05
N SER A 35 -18.45 -0.59 11.02
CA SER A 35 -17.61 -1.67 10.49
C SER A 35 -16.70 -2.30 11.55
N ARG A 36 -16.10 -1.47 12.42
CA ARG A 36 -15.30 -1.94 13.55
C ARG A 36 -16.15 -2.72 14.56
N TYR A 37 -17.33 -2.19 14.88
CA TYR A 37 -18.27 -2.84 15.79
C TYR A 37 -18.69 -4.21 15.26
N ILE A 38 -19.13 -4.29 14.00
CA ILE A 38 -19.54 -5.53 13.31
C ILE A 38 -18.40 -6.55 13.36
N TYR A 39 -17.17 -6.17 13.01
CA TYR A 39 -16.04 -7.10 13.06
C TYR A 39 -15.80 -7.63 14.49
N ASN A 40 -15.77 -6.74 15.49
CA ASN A 40 -15.50 -7.15 16.86
C ASN A 40 -16.63 -8.03 17.43
N ALA A 41 -17.88 -7.76 17.08
CA ALA A 41 -19.03 -8.55 17.51
C ALA A 41 -19.08 -9.92 16.80
N HIS A 42 -18.92 -9.95 15.47
CA HIS A 42 -19.12 -11.16 14.67
C HIS A 42 -17.89 -12.05 14.50
N VAL A 43 -16.67 -11.50 14.60
CA VAL A 43 -15.44 -12.24 14.29
C VAL A 43 -14.54 -12.41 15.52
N PHE A 44 -14.52 -11.45 16.44
CA PHE A 44 -13.63 -11.51 17.61
C PHE A 44 -14.26 -12.12 18.87
N ARG A 45 -15.55 -11.84 19.16
CA ARG A 45 -16.22 -12.25 20.41
C ARG A 45 -17.25 -13.36 20.29
N ASP A 46 -17.45 -13.91 19.09
CA ASP A 46 -18.53 -14.86 18.76
C ASP A 46 -19.87 -14.51 19.45
N TRP A 47 -20.38 -13.31 19.12
CA TRP A 47 -21.60 -12.77 19.74
C TRP A 47 -22.84 -13.49 19.19
N ALA A 48 -23.15 -14.66 19.73
CA ALA A 48 -24.17 -15.59 19.25
C ALA A 48 -25.64 -15.12 19.44
N THR A 49 -25.92 -13.97 20.04
CA THR A 49 -27.31 -13.51 20.23
C THR A 49 -27.77 -12.55 19.13
N LYS A 50 -28.54 -13.09 18.17
CA LYS A 50 -29.26 -12.37 17.09
C LYS A 50 -30.15 -11.21 17.59
N SER A 51 -30.45 -11.13 18.90
CA SER A 51 -31.34 -10.13 19.51
C SER A 51 -30.77 -8.72 19.53
N GLN A 52 -29.46 -8.54 19.80
CA GLN A 52 -28.84 -7.22 19.94
C GLN A 52 -28.41 -6.59 18.60
N ALA A 53 -28.43 -7.36 17.51
CA ALA A 53 -28.12 -6.92 16.16
C ALA A 53 -29.35 -6.52 15.33
N LYS A 54 -30.57 -6.54 15.91
CA LYS A 54 -31.82 -6.23 15.19
C LYS A 54 -31.78 -4.84 14.51
N TRP A 55 -31.14 -3.85 15.14
CA TRP A 55 -30.98 -2.51 14.58
C TRP A 55 -30.10 -2.49 13.31
N LEU A 56 -29.11 -3.39 13.18
CA LEU A 56 -28.24 -3.45 12.00
C LEU A 56 -29.06 -3.77 10.74
N ARG A 57 -30.08 -4.63 10.84
CA ARG A 57 -30.92 -5.00 9.70
C ARG A 57 -31.92 -3.91 9.30
N LYS A 58 -32.32 -3.05 10.25
CA LYS A 58 -33.36 -2.03 10.05
C LYS A 58 -32.79 -0.64 9.73
N ASN A 59 -31.49 -0.41 9.91
CA ASN A 59 -30.91 0.93 9.71
C ASN A 59 -30.77 1.27 8.21
N PRO A 60 -31.35 2.39 7.74
CA PRO A 60 -31.34 2.73 6.32
C PRO A 60 -29.94 3.09 5.79
N TRP A 61 -29.05 3.60 6.65
CA TRP A 61 -27.69 4.04 6.29
C TRP A 61 -26.69 2.90 6.24
N LEU A 62 -26.95 1.76 6.88
CA LEU A 62 -25.97 0.68 6.98
C LEU A 62 -25.76 -0.02 5.64
N ASP A 63 -24.50 -0.16 5.23
CA ASP A 63 -24.13 -1.06 4.14
C ASP A 63 -24.23 -2.52 4.61
N THR A 64 -25.22 -3.23 4.08
CA THR A 64 -25.56 -4.61 4.43
C THR A 64 -24.50 -5.62 3.99
N ASN A 65 -23.53 -5.24 3.17
CA ASN A 65 -22.44 -6.13 2.79
C ASN A 65 -21.45 -6.36 3.95
N MET A 66 -21.33 -5.45 4.92
CA MET A 66 -20.27 -5.54 5.95
C MET A 66 -20.33 -6.81 6.82
N PRO A 67 -21.49 -7.23 7.38
CA PRO A 67 -21.54 -8.47 8.15
C PRO A 67 -21.18 -9.69 7.29
N SER A 68 -21.74 -9.78 6.08
CA SER A 68 -21.44 -10.88 5.14
C SER A 68 -19.95 -10.94 4.79
N MET A 69 -19.31 -9.79 4.55
CA MET A 69 -17.88 -9.72 4.29
C MET A 69 -17.03 -10.18 5.48
N ALA A 70 -17.42 -9.80 6.70
CA ALA A 70 -16.72 -10.21 7.92
C ALA A 70 -16.81 -11.74 8.13
N SER A 71 -18.01 -12.32 7.99
CA SER A 71 -18.22 -13.77 8.09
C SER A 71 -17.47 -14.55 7.01
N ALA A 72 -17.51 -14.08 5.75
CA ALA A 72 -16.79 -14.73 4.65
C ALA A 72 -15.27 -14.72 4.90
N ALA A 73 -14.71 -13.60 5.34
CA ALA A 73 -13.28 -13.51 5.65
C ALA A 73 -12.85 -14.45 6.79
N TYR A 74 -13.70 -14.59 7.81
CA TYR A 74 -13.49 -15.54 8.90
C TYR A 74 -13.49 -16.99 8.38
N GLN A 75 -14.50 -17.38 7.60
CA GLN A 75 -14.60 -18.71 6.99
C GLN A 75 -13.42 -19.01 6.06
N THR A 76 -13.00 -18.04 5.23
CA THR A 76 -11.82 -18.20 4.35
C THR A 76 -10.56 -18.44 5.17
N SER A 77 -10.38 -17.76 6.31
CA SER A 77 -9.21 -17.96 7.18
C SER A 77 -9.14 -19.40 7.68
N TRP A 78 -10.26 -19.97 8.11
CA TRP A 78 -10.36 -21.37 8.53
C TRP A 78 -10.19 -22.37 7.38
N SER A 79 -10.75 -22.07 6.21
CA SER A 79 -10.56 -22.91 5.01
C SER A 79 -9.10 -22.97 4.58
N MET A 80 -8.40 -21.84 4.59
CA MET A 80 -6.97 -21.78 4.26
C MET A 80 -6.12 -22.54 5.27
N TRP A 81 -6.42 -22.43 6.57
CA TRP A 81 -5.76 -23.21 7.60
C TRP A 81 -5.93 -24.72 7.35
N ARG A 82 -7.15 -25.20 7.06
CA ARG A 82 -7.39 -26.62 6.74
C ARG A 82 -6.65 -27.13 5.50
N LYS A 83 -6.39 -26.24 4.53
CA LYS A 83 -5.63 -26.57 3.30
C LYS A 83 -4.13 -26.57 3.53
N VAL A 84 -3.64 -25.67 4.39
CA VAL A 84 -2.22 -25.44 4.65
C VAL A 84 -1.98 -25.63 6.14
N ASN A 85 -1.86 -26.89 6.56
CA ASN A 85 -1.69 -27.29 7.96
C ASN A 85 -0.31 -26.94 8.55
N ALA A 86 0.53 -26.19 7.84
CA ALA A 86 1.87 -25.78 8.26
C ALA A 86 1.88 -24.56 9.21
N ALA A 87 0.73 -23.91 9.44
CA ALA A 87 0.61 -22.72 10.30
C ALA A 87 -0.30 -22.97 11.51
N GLY A 88 -0.06 -22.25 12.61
CA GLY A 88 -0.94 -22.26 13.77
C GLY A 88 -2.37 -21.82 13.45
N THR A 89 -3.33 -22.23 14.28
CA THR A 89 -4.76 -21.93 14.09
C THR A 89 -5.02 -20.42 13.95
N PRO A 90 -5.98 -20.00 13.10
CA PRO A 90 -6.33 -18.59 12.98
C PRO A 90 -6.79 -18.02 14.32
N LYS A 91 -6.11 -16.98 14.82
CA LYS A 91 -6.48 -16.25 16.04
C LYS A 91 -6.97 -14.84 15.68
N PRO A 92 -8.29 -14.61 15.58
CA PRO A 92 -8.84 -13.27 15.34
C PRO A 92 -8.37 -12.29 16.40
N LYS A 93 -7.96 -11.08 15.98
CA LYS A 93 -7.52 -10.02 16.89
C LYS A 93 -8.57 -8.92 16.99
N ARG A 94 -8.82 -8.43 18.20
CA ARG A 94 -9.70 -7.29 18.43
C ARG A 94 -9.23 -6.07 17.64
N LYS A 95 -10.16 -5.37 16.99
CA LYS A 95 -9.88 -4.06 16.36
C LYS A 95 -10.08 -2.94 17.36
N ASP A 96 -8.99 -2.48 17.96
CA ASP A 96 -8.99 -1.40 18.95
C ASP A 96 -8.89 -0.01 18.32
N SER A 97 -8.04 0.10 17.29
CA SER A 97 -7.90 1.34 16.54
C SER A 97 -9.18 1.69 15.77
N CYS A 98 -9.67 2.91 15.96
CA CYS A 98 -10.70 3.47 15.10
C CYS A 98 -10.05 3.90 13.78
N ARG A 99 -10.25 3.09 12.74
CA ARG A 99 -9.97 3.50 11.36
C ARG A 99 -11.29 3.95 10.76
N LEU A 100 -11.34 5.18 10.25
CA LEU A 100 -12.53 5.70 9.59
C LEU A 100 -12.61 5.12 8.18
N SER A 101 -12.81 3.80 8.09
CA SER A 101 -12.91 3.08 6.83
C SER A 101 -13.92 1.94 6.92
N TYR A 102 -14.62 1.69 5.82
CA TYR A 102 -15.42 0.49 5.65
C TYR A 102 -15.27 -0.05 4.22
N GLN A 103 -15.72 -1.28 4.02
CA GLN A 103 -15.70 -1.92 2.71
C GLN A 103 -17.12 -2.29 2.29
N THR A 104 -17.32 -2.25 0.98
CA THR A 104 -18.50 -2.74 0.31
C THR A 104 -18.10 -3.59 -0.89
N LYS A 105 -19.00 -4.47 -1.32
CA LYS A 105 -18.80 -5.30 -2.51
C LYS A 105 -19.73 -4.82 -3.61
N ASN A 106 -19.18 -4.77 -4.81
CA ASN A 106 -20.02 -4.61 -5.98
C ASN A 106 -20.81 -5.90 -6.25
N ALA A 107 -21.99 -5.76 -6.85
CA ALA A 107 -22.83 -6.87 -7.25
C ALA A 107 -23.00 -6.84 -8.77
N TYR A 108 -22.92 -8.02 -9.38
CA TYR A 108 -23.03 -8.20 -10.82
C TYR A 108 -24.13 -9.21 -11.10
N THR A 109 -24.89 -8.98 -12.17
CA THR A 109 -25.90 -9.93 -12.65
C THR A 109 -25.20 -11.19 -13.17
N ALA A 110 -25.93 -12.32 -13.25
CA ALA A 110 -25.35 -13.56 -13.78
C ALA A 110 -24.87 -13.39 -15.25
N LYS A 111 -25.61 -12.58 -16.04
CA LYS A 111 -25.28 -12.23 -17.44
C LYS A 111 -24.01 -11.39 -17.60
N ALA A 112 -23.57 -10.69 -16.56
CA ALA A 112 -22.31 -9.95 -16.56
C ALA A 112 -21.07 -10.89 -16.66
N ARG A 113 -21.24 -12.21 -16.53
CA ARG A 113 -20.13 -13.16 -16.71
C ARG A 113 -19.95 -13.63 -18.16
N THR A 114 -20.81 -13.16 -19.07
CA THR A 114 -20.74 -13.45 -20.51
C THR A 114 -19.82 -12.45 -21.20
N GLU A 115 -19.05 -12.92 -22.17
CA GLU A 115 -18.14 -12.11 -22.98
C GLU A 115 -18.91 -10.98 -23.71
N GLY A 116 -18.39 -9.75 -23.67
CA GLY A 116 -18.99 -8.59 -24.35
C GLY A 116 -19.80 -7.59 -23.50
N TYR A 117 -20.18 -7.94 -22.25
CA TYR A 117 -20.94 -7.03 -21.36
C TYR A 117 -20.05 -6.02 -20.63
N ASP A 118 -20.53 -4.78 -20.42
CA ASP A 118 -19.87 -3.83 -19.50
C ASP A 118 -20.01 -4.36 -18.06
N ILE A 119 -18.87 -4.77 -17.50
CA ILE A 119 -18.74 -5.27 -16.14
C ILE A 119 -17.88 -4.37 -15.27
N PHE A 120 -17.42 -3.25 -15.82
CA PHE A 120 -16.70 -2.27 -15.03
C PHE A 120 -17.65 -1.70 -13.98
N ASN A 121 -18.84 -1.31 -14.44
CA ASN A 121 -19.92 -0.83 -13.60
C ASN A 121 -20.78 -2.00 -13.10
N GLY A 122 -20.89 -2.12 -11.78
CA GLY A 122 -21.80 -3.08 -11.17
C GLY A 122 -23.10 -2.42 -10.73
N ALA A 123 -24.03 -3.24 -10.25
CA ALA A 123 -25.34 -2.77 -9.81
C ALA A 123 -25.23 -1.78 -8.64
N LYS A 124 -24.23 -1.96 -7.78
CA LYS A 124 -24.07 -1.25 -6.50
C LYS A 124 -23.06 -0.11 -6.56
N VAL A 125 -21.90 -0.35 -7.19
CA VAL A 125 -20.82 0.63 -7.37
C VAL A 125 -20.62 0.84 -8.87
N ARG A 126 -20.74 2.08 -9.33
CA ARG A 126 -20.56 2.45 -10.74
C ARG A 126 -20.10 3.88 -10.88
N ILE A 127 -19.26 4.13 -11.87
CA ILE A 127 -18.98 5.48 -12.34
C ILE A 127 -20.24 5.94 -13.08
N THR A 128 -20.75 7.13 -12.75
CA THR A 128 -21.95 7.66 -13.42
C THR A 128 -21.57 8.64 -14.53
N ASP A 129 -20.49 9.40 -14.33
CA ASP A 129 -19.94 10.32 -15.31
C ASP A 129 -18.46 10.62 -14.96
N ALA A 130 -17.82 11.53 -15.70
CA ALA A 130 -16.42 11.91 -15.50
C ALA A 130 -16.11 12.49 -14.10
N HIS A 131 -17.11 12.96 -13.35
CA HIS A 131 -16.98 13.62 -12.05
C HIS A 131 -17.71 12.91 -10.92
N HIS A 132 -18.44 11.82 -11.17
CA HIS A 132 -19.31 11.23 -10.17
C HIS A 132 -19.22 9.70 -10.10
N ILE A 133 -19.37 9.21 -8.87
CA ILE A 133 -19.42 7.79 -8.57
C ILE A 133 -20.57 7.47 -7.63
N ARG A 134 -21.33 6.42 -7.95
CA ARG A 134 -22.38 5.92 -7.07
C ARG A 134 -21.83 4.87 -6.10
N ILE A 135 -22.09 5.07 -4.81
CA ILE A 135 -21.76 4.13 -3.73
C ILE A 135 -23.04 3.70 -3.00
N PRO A 136 -23.18 2.42 -2.62
CA PRO A 136 -24.35 1.93 -1.89
C PRO A 136 -24.62 2.75 -0.63
N LYS A 137 -25.91 3.04 -0.37
CA LYS A 137 -26.42 3.83 0.76
C LYS A 137 -25.98 5.30 0.83
N VAL A 138 -24.83 5.64 0.24
CA VAL A 138 -24.32 7.02 0.18
C VAL A 138 -24.90 7.78 -1.02
N GLY A 139 -25.21 7.08 -2.11
CA GLY A 139 -25.71 7.69 -3.34
C GLY A 139 -24.59 8.15 -4.27
N VAL A 140 -24.87 9.17 -5.08
CA VAL A 140 -23.92 9.73 -6.05
C VAL A 140 -22.97 10.71 -5.34
N LEU A 141 -21.67 10.43 -5.43
CA LEU A 141 -20.59 11.22 -4.84
C LEU A 141 -19.82 11.94 -5.93
N ARG A 142 -19.57 13.23 -5.73
CA ARG A 142 -18.60 13.97 -6.54
C ARG A 142 -17.19 13.45 -6.27
N ALA A 143 -16.43 13.23 -7.32
CA ALA A 143 -15.06 12.79 -7.35
C ALA A 143 -14.20 13.73 -8.22
N ALA A 144 -12.89 13.69 -8.01
CA ALA A 144 -11.97 14.45 -8.86
C ALA A 144 -11.90 13.81 -10.26
N ALA A 145 -12.27 14.55 -11.31
CA ALA A 145 -12.32 14.02 -12.69
C ALA A 145 -11.01 13.40 -13.17
N ARG A 146 -9.88 14.05 -12.89
CA ARG A 146 -8.54 13.54 -13.22
C ARG A 146 -8.24 12.15 -12.64
N ASN A 147 -8.95 11.75 -11.58
CA ASN A 147 -8.77 10.44 -10.98
C ASN A 147 -9.70 9.40 -11.65
N ILE A 148 -10.91 9.81 -12.06
CA ILE A 148 -11.85 8.93 -12.79
C ILE A 148 -11.30 8.59 -14.17
N SER A 149 -10.74 9.57 -14.90
CA SER A 149 -10.18 9.34 -16.24
C SER A 149 -9.01 8.35 -16.28
N ARG A 150 -8.42 8.03 -15.13
CA ARG A 150 -7.33 7.04 -15.00
C ARG A 150 -7.82 5.62 -14.79
N LEU A 151 -9.13 5.42 -14.62
CA LEU A 151 -9.70 4.09 -14.42
C LEU A 151 -9.76 3.36 -15.77
N PRO A 152 -9.36 2.09 -15.81
CA PRO A 152 -9.37 1.30 -17.04
C PRO A 152 -10.81 0.84 -17.31
N HIS A 153 -11.59 1.69 -17.97
CA HIS A 153 -12.99 1.45 -18.28
C HIS A 153 -13.12 0.67 -19.60
N GLU A 154 -12.85 -0.64 -19.53
CA GLU A 154 -12.79 -1.53 -20.69
C GLU A 154 -13.53 -2.85 -20.42
N LYS A 155 -13.96 -3.53 -21.49
CA LYS A 155 -14.62 -4.85 -21.41
C LYS A 155 -13.66 -5.87 -20.77
N GLY A 156 -14.18 -6.74 -19.90
CA GLY A 156 -13.34 -7.73 -19.20
C GLY A 156 -12.77 -7.23 -17.87
N ILE A 157 -12.98 -5.96 -17.53
CA ILE A 157 -12.54 -5.34 -16.29
C ILE A 157 -13.72 -5.12 -15.35
N ARG A 158 -13.61 -5.52 -14.07
CA ARG A 158 -14.66 -5.31 -13.06
C ARG A 158 -14.17 -4.69 -11.78
N ILE A 159 -15.03 -3.90 -11.13
CA ILE A 159 -14.82 -3.43 -9.76
C ILE A 159 -15.09 -4.56 -8.76
N GLY A 160 -14.08 -4.94 -7.99
CA GLY A 160 -14.18 -5.89 -6.89
C GLY A 160 -14.62 -5.22 -5.58
N VAL A 161 -13.80 -5.37 -4.55
CA VAL A 161 -14.05 -4.74 -3.25
C VAL A 161 -13.79 -3.24 -3.36
N THR A 162 -14.73 -2.46 -2.86
CA THR A 162 -14.61 -1.01 -2.77
C THR A 162 -14.43 -0.62 -1.30
N THR A 163 -13.39 0.16 -1.01
CA THR A 163 -13.09 0.65 0.35
C THR A 163 -13.33 2.14 0.39
N VAL A 164 -14.18 2.58 1.32
CA VAL A 164 -14.38 4.00 1.61
C VAL A 164 -13.56 4.34 2.85
N LYS A 165 -12.71 5.36 2.79
CA LYS A 165 -11.85 5.77 3.90
C LYS A 165 -11.83 7.29 4.10
N GLN A 166 -11.70 7.72 5.34
CA GLN A 166 -11.37 9.09 5.72
C GLN A 166 -9.94 9.15 6.25
N GLU A 167 -9.15 10.07 5.73
CA GLU A 167 -7.85 10.43 6.28
C GLU A 167 -7.98 11.36 7.49
N ALA A 168 -6.89 11.48 8.26
CA ALA A 168 -6.87 12.26 9.50
C ALA A 168 -7.15 13.77 9.29
N ASN A 169 -6.88 14.30 8.10
CA ASN A 169 -7.19 15.69 7.72
C ASN A 169 -8.66 15.89 7.29
N GLY A 170 -9.49 14.85 7.34
CA GLY A 170 -10.90 14.89 6.98
C GLY A 170 -11.20 14.55 5.52
N ASN A 171 -10.18 14.35 4.69
CA ASN A 171 -10.36 13.98 3.29
C ASN A 171 -10.90 12.55 3.15
N TRP A 172 -11.94 12.40 2.33
CA TRP A 172 -12.52 11.12 1.93
C TRP A 172 -11.93 10.59 0.62
N PHE A 173 -11.69 9.29 0.61
CA PHE A 173 -11.26 8.56 -0.56
C PHE A 173 -12.09 7.30 -0.73
N VAL A 174 -12.28 6.91 -1.99
CA VAL A 174 -12.83 5.61 -2.36
C VAL A 174 -11.76 4.87 -3.14
N SER A 175 -11.41 3.67 -2.69
CA SER A 175 -10.41 2.83 -3.33
C SER A 175 -11.06 1.57 -3.87
N PHE A 176 -10.69 1.17 -5.09
CA PHE A 176 -11.26 0.03 -5.81
C PHE A 176 -10.18 -1.01 -6.01
N GLN A 177 -10.48 -2.25 -5.65
CA GLN A 177 -9.79 -3.38 -6.23
C GLN A 177 -10.43 -3.67 -7.58
N VAL A 178 -9.76 -3.38 -8.67
CA VAL A 178 -10.21 -3.69 -10.02
C VAL A 178 -9.60 -5.01 -10.44
N LYS A 179 -10.40 -5.87 -11.08
CA LYS A 179 -9.95 -7.18 -11.56
C LYS A 179 -10.18 -7.31 -13.06
N SER A 180 -9.26 -7.94 -13.76
CA SER A 180 -9.35 -8.12 -15.22
C SER A 180 -9.04 -9.56 -15.61
N ASN A 181 -9.63 -10.02 -16.72
CA ASN A 181 -9.27 -11.27 -17.39
C ASN A 181 -8.08 -11.10 -18.36
N HIS A 182 -7.67 -9.86 -18.65
CA HIS A 182 -6.50 -9.53 -19.46
C HIS A 182 -5.57 -8.55 -18.71
N PRO A 183 -4.28 -8.42 -19.10
CA PRO A 183 -3.35 -7.50 -18.46
C PRO A 183 -3.82 -6.03 -18.50
N PHE A 184 -3.63 -5.29 -17.41
CA PHE A 184 -3.95 -3.85 -17.35
C PHE A 184 -2.98 -2.95 -18.14
N LYS A 185 -1.83 -3.50 -18.50
CA LYS A 185 -0.79 -2.83 -19.30
C LYS A 185 -0.21 -3.85 -20.25
N GLN A 186 0.15 -3.37 -21.44
CA GLN A 186 0.92 -4.16 -22.39
C GLN A 186 2.32 -4.40 -21.83
N THR A 187 2.87 -5.57 -22.15
CA THR A 187 4.28 -5.87 -21.92
C THR A 187 5.13 -4.87 -22.69
N LEU A 188 6.15 -4.34 -22.02
CA LEU A 188 7.08 -3.42 -22.65
C LEU A 188 8.05 -4.19 -23.56
N ALA A 189 8.54 -3.53 -24.62
CA ALA A 189 9.62 -4.07 -25.44
C ALA A 189 10.86 -4.36 -24.58
N GLN A 190 11.61 -5.41 -24.96
CA GLN A 190 12.87 -5.76 -24.32
C GLN A 190 13.88 -4.62 -24.50
N THR A 191 14.57 -4.28 -23.43
CA THR A 191 15.59 -3.21 -23.39
C THR A 191 17.01 -3.76 -23.52
N GLY A 192 17.21 -5.07 -23.31
CA GLY A 192 18.50 -5.74 -23.17
C GLY A 192 19.25 -5.39 -21.89
N ARG A 193 18.61 -4.69 -20.94
CA ARG A 193 19.29 -4.09 -19.79
C ARG A 193 18.85 -4.73 -18.48
N SER A 194 19.82 -4.97 -17.61
CA SER A 194 19.61 -5.48 -16.25
C SER A 194 20.29 -4.58 -15.25
N ILE A 195 19.68 -4.36 -14.08
CA ILE A 195 20.23 -3.44 -13.07
C ILE A 195 20.12 -4.04 -11.66
N GLY A 196 21.23 -3.98 -10.93
CA GLY A 196 21.26 -4.22 -9.49
C GLY A 196 21.14 -2.90 -8.74
N ILE A 197 20.34 -2.87 -7.67
CA ILE A 197 20.17 -1.70 -6.82
C ILE A 197 20.53 -2.01 -5.37
N ASP A 198 21.43 -1.20 -4.82
CA ASP A 198 21.76 -1.15 -3.40
C ASP A 198 21.01 0.01 -2.73
N LEU A 199 20.39 -0.24 -1.57
CA LEU A 199 19.47 0.69 -0.92
C LEU A 199 20.09 1.33 0.31
N ASN A 200 20.22 2.66 0.29
CA ASN A 200 21.00 3.40 1.29
C ASN A 200 20.22 4.54 1.97
N VAL A 201 20.72 4.99 3.13
CA VAL A 201 20.10 6.08 3.91
C VAL A 201 20.69 7.43 3.51
N SER A 202 21.97 7.45 3.14
CA SER A 202 22.72 8.62 2.66
C SER A 202 22.14 9.14 1.33
N ASN A 203 22.23 8.31 0.28
CA ASN A 203 21.51 8.40 -0.99
C ASN A 203 20.38 7.36 -1.01
N PHE A 204 19.33 7.55 -1.80
CA PHE A 204 18.17 6.64 -1.81
C PHE A 204 18.52 5.24 -2.29
N LEU A 205 19.30 5.17 -3.39
CA LEU A 205 19.88 3.95 -3.92
C LEU A 205 21.14 4.26 -4.76
N THR A 206 22.01 3.26 -4.88
CA THR A 206 23.13 3.19 -5.83
C THR A 206 22.85 2.04 -6.79
N ALA A 207 23.03 2.27 -8.09
CA ALA A 207 22.78 1.28 -9.13
C ALA A 207 24.10 0.68 -9.66
N SER A 208 24.03 -0.51 -10.26
CA SER A 208 25.21 -1.24 -10.76
C SER A 208 25.92 -0.53 -11.92
N ASP A 209 25.23 0.37 -12.62
CA ASP A 209 25.79 1.25 -13.65
C ASP A 209 26.49 2.50 -13.07
N GLY A 210 26.60 2.59 -11.73
CA GLY A 210 27.25 3.70 -11.03
C GLY A 210 26.32 4.90 -10.76
N GLN A 211 25.10 4.92 -11.32
CA GLN A 211 24.17 6.01 -11.06
C GLN A 211 23.63 5.96 -9.63
N THR A 212 23.38 7.13 -9.05
CA THR A 212 22.78 7.25 -7.72
C THR A 212 21.50 8.06 -7.76
N VAL A 213 20.54 7.68 -6.92
CA VAL A 213 19.32 8.48 -6.71
C VAL A 213 19.46 9.20 -5.37
N PRO A 214 19.35 10.53 -5.32
CA PRO A 214 19.48 11.26 -4.06
C PRO A 214 18.29 10.99 -3.13
N ASN A 215 18.55 11.00 -1.81
CA ASN A 215 17.50 10.89 -0.81
C ASN A 215 16.85 12.27 -0.55
N PRO A 216 15.55 12.47 -0.85
CA PRO A 216 14.89 13.76 -0.66
C PRO A 216 14.67 14.13 0.82
N ARG A 217 14.72 13.18 1.77
CA ARG A 217 14.61 13.42 3.23
C ARG A 217 13.36 14.24 3.61
N PHE A 218 12.20 13.90 3.05
CA PHE A 218 10.97 14.68 3.16
C PHE A 218 10.54 14.97 4.60
N TYR A 219 10.61 13.98 5.49
CA TYR A 219 10.26 14.15 6.90
C TYR A 219 11.28 15.02 7.62
N GLN A 220 12.58 14.78 7.40
CA GLN A 220 13.64 15.54 8.08
C GLN A 220 13.52 17.04 7.81
N ARG A 221 13.26 17.44 6.55
CA ARG A 221 13.07 18.84 6.16
C ARG A 221 11.97 19.58 6.94
N ILE A 222 10.93 18.87 7.38
CA ILE A 222 9.81 19.48 8.12
C ILE A 222 9.78 19.11 9.61
N LYS A 223 10.74 18.34 10.10
CA LYS A 223 10.73 17.74 11.45
C LYS A 223 10.50 18.78 12.54
N GLY A 224 11.22 19.91 12.50
CA GLY A 224 11.06 20.99 13.48
C GLY A 224 9.67 21.62 13.47
N ARG A 225 9.14 21.92 12.27
CA ARG A 225 7.78 22.46 12.10
C ARG A 225 6.72 21.46 12.58
N LEU A 226 6.91 20.18 12.27
CA LEU A 226 6.01 19.11 12.70
C LEU A 226 6.00 18.95 14.22
N ALA A 227 7.18 18.97 14.86
CA ALA A 227 7.31 18.89 16.30
C ALA A 227 6.62 20.08 17.01
N LYS A 228 6.80 21.30 16.49
CA LYS A 228 6.08 22.49 17.00
C LYS A 228 4.57 22.29 16.91
N GLN A 229 4.05 21.82 15.78
CA GLN A 229 2.63 21.58 15.60
C GLN A 229 2.10 20.46 16.51
N GLN A 230 2.88 19.39 16.72
CA GLN A 230 2.55 18.32 17.68
C GLN A 230 2.43 18.84 19.11
N ARG A 231 3.36 19.71 19.55
CA ARG A 231 3.28 20.36 20.87
C ARG A 231 2.01 21.21 21.01
N ILE A 232 1.64 21.96 19.97
CA ILE A 232 0.40 22.76 19.96
C ILE A 232 -0.83 21.85 20.12
N VAL A 233 -0.89 20.74 19.37
CA VAL A 233 -1.99 19.77 19.47
C VAL A 233 -2.07 19.18 20.88
N SER A 234 -0.93 18.76 21.44
CA SER A 234 -0.85 18.19 22.78
C SER A 234 -1.33 19.17 23.86
N ARG A 235 -0.82 20.41 23.88
CA ARG A 235 -1.24 21.46 24.83
C ARG A 235 -2.74 21.74 24.74
N ARG A 236 -3.29 21.83 23.53
CA ARG A 236 -4.74 22.06 23.33
C ARG A 236 -5.58 20.86 23.76
N GLN A 237 -5.08 19.63 23.60
CA GLN A 237 -5.73 18.42 24.08
C GLN A 237 -5.79 18.39 25.61
N LEU A 238 -4.67 18.70 26.27
CA LEU A 238 -4.57 18.76 27.73
C LEU A 238 -5.53 19.81 28.30
N ARG A 239 -5.54 21.01 27.72
CA ARG A 239 -6.46 22.08 28.11
C ARG A 239 -7.93 21.65 28.01
N ALA A 240 -8.34 21.07 26.89
CA ALA A 240 -9.70 20.58 26.71
C ALA A 240 -10.09 19.51 27.73
N LYS A 241 -9.15 18.61 28.09
CA LYS A 241 -9.37 17.61 29.13
C LYS A 241 -9.51 18.23 30.52
N LYS A 242 -8.66 19.21 30.87
CA LYS A 242 -8.72 19.94 32.16
C LYS A 242 -10.05 20.69 32.33
N GLU A 243 -10.58 21.24 31.25
CA GLU A 243 -11.87 21.92 31.22
C GLU A 243 -13.07 20.95 31.05
N HIS A 244 -12.85 19.63 31.18
CA HIS A 244 -13.86 18.57 31.00
C HIS A 244 -14.61 18.62 29.65
N ARG A 245 -14.04 19.26 28.63
CA ARG A 245 -14.64 19.36 27.29
C ARG A 245 -14.31 18.12 26.47
N LYS A 246 -15.35 17.51 25.90
CA LYS A 246 -15.18 16.42 24.92
C LYS A 246 -14.31 16.91 23.76
N LEU A 247 -13.24 16.16 23.42
CA LEU A 247 -12.30 16.55 22.36
C LEU A 247 -12.99 16.77 21.01
N LYS A 248 -14.04 16.01 20.71
CA LYS A 248 -14.86 16.19 19.49
C LYS A 248 -15.50 17.57 19.38
N ASN A 249 -15.82 18.22 20.50
CA ASN A 249 -16.45 19.54 20.55
C ASN A 249 -15.42 20.68 20.71
N SER A 250 -14.13 20.36 20.82
CA SER A 250 -13.08 21.34 21.09
C SER A 250 -12.52 21.95 19.81
N LYS A 251 -13.11 23.05 19.32
CA LYS A 251 -12.78 23.71 18.05
C LYS A 251 -11.27 23.94 17.87
N ASN A 252 -10.60 24.57 18.83
CA ASN A 252 -9.17 24.88 18.76
C ASN A 252 -8.28 23.62 18.64
N TYR A 253 -8.63 22.55 19.36
CA TYR A 253 -7.95 21.26 19.28
C TYR A 253 -8.18 20.62 17.90
N GLN A 254 -9.43 20.60 17.42
CA GLN A 254 -9.77 20.03 16.11
C GLN A 254 -9.04 20.75 14.98
N THR A 255 -9.01 22.08 14.97
CA THR A 255 -8.26 22.86 13.96
C THR A 255 -6.76 22.54 14.00
N ALA A 256 -6.15 22.44 15.18
CA ALA A 256 -4.74 22.09 15.30
C ALA A 256 -4.44 20.67 14.80
N ARG A 257 -5.33 19.71 15.13
CA ARG A 257 -5.25 18.31 14.72
C ARG A 257 -5.32 18.17 13.19
N LEU A 258 -6.24 18.90 12.54
CA LEU A 258 -6.37 18.90 11.09
C LEU A 258 -5.12 19.48 10.40
N ARG A 259 -4.57 20.58 10.91
CA ARG A 259 -3.30 21.15 10.41
C ARG A 259 -2.13 20.17 10.55
N LEU A 260 -2.02 19.48 11.69
CA LEU A 260 -1.00 18.45 11.89
C LEU A 260 -1.16 17.32 10.86
N ALA A 261 -2.38 16.83 10.68
CA ALA A 261 -2.67 15.78 9.72
C ALA A 261 -2.34 16.19 8.27
N GLU A 262 -2.60 17.44 7.89
CA GLU A 262 -2.27 17.96 6.56
C GLU A 262 -0.75 17.95 6.32
N MET A 263 0.04 18.39 7.30
CA MET A 263 1.51 18.36 7.22
C MET A 263 2.04 16.92 7.05
N GLN A 264 1.53 15.98 7.86
CA GLN A 264 1.90 14.57 7.77
C GLN A 264 1.51 13.96 6.42
N ASN A 265 0.30 14.26 5.94
CA ASN A 265 -0.20 13.80 4.66
C ASN A 265 0.64 14.33 3.49
N ARG A 266 1.07 15.59 3.55
CA ARG A 266 1.94 16.18 2.51
C ARG A 266 3.26 15.44 2.38
N VAL A 267 3.92 15.12 3.49
CA VAL A 267 5.15 14.31 3.50
C VAL A 267 4.88 12.91 2.97
N ALA A 268 3.81 12.25 3.45
CA ALA A 268 3.47 10.91 3.00
C ALA A 268 3.22 10.84 1.49
N ARG A 269 2.53 11.84 0.92
CA ARG A 269 2.27 11.94 -0.53
C ARG A 269 3.51 12.27 -1.33
N ALA A 270 4.34 13.22 -0.89
CA ALA A 270 5.59 13.57 -1.58
C ALA A 270 6.53 12.37 -1.66
N ARG A 271 6.64 11.63 -0.56
CA ARG A 271 7.35 10.35 -0.53
C ARG A 271 6.73 9.33 -1.49
N LEU A 272 5.42 9.11 -1.42
CA LEU A 272 4.74 8.15 -2.28
C LEU A 272 4.94 8.46 -3.77
N ASP A 273 4.87 9.74 -4.16
CA ASP A 273 5.13 10.21 -5.52
C ASP A 273 6.56 9.90 -5.95
N PHE A 274 7.55 10.28 -5.14
CA PHE A 274 8.96 9.98 -5.39
C PHE A 274 9.18 8.48 -5.61
N LEU A 275 8.69 7.63 -4.70
CA LEU A 275 8.86 6.18 -4.82
C LEU A 275 8.18 5.64 -6.09
N HIS A 276 6.99 6.13 -6.44
CA HIS A 276 6.31 5.71 -7.66
C HIS A 276 7.06 6.13 -8.91
N ARG A 277 7.59 7.36 -8.96
CA ARG A 277 8.38 7.84 -10.10
C ARG A 277 9.63 6.99 -10.26
N THR A 278 10.42 6.86 -9.20
CA THR A 278 11.68 6.09 -9.23
C THR A 278 11.45 4.63 -9.61
N SER A 279 10.46 3.96 -9.02
CA SER A 279 10.17 2.56 -9.36
C SER A 279 9.62 2.41 -10.78
N THR A 280 8.80 3.33 -11.28
CA THR A 280 8.34 3.28 -12.68
C THR A 280 9.50 3.49 -13.65
N THR A 281 10.41 4.42 -13.36
CA THR A 281 11.59 4.67 -14.21
C THR A 281 12.47 3.42 -14.33
N LEU A 282 12.76 2.76 -13.20
CA LEU A 282 13.55 1.52 -13.23
C LEU A 282 12.89 0.42 -14.07
N ILE A 283 11.58 0.20 -13.86
CA ILE A 283 10.81 -0.84 -14.56
C ILE A 283 10.68 -0.57 -16.06
N LYS A 284 10.59 0.70 -16.47
CA LYS A 284 10.51 1.03 -17.90
C LYS A 284 11.84 0.81 -18.63
N ASN A 285 12.94 1.11 -17.96
CA ASN A 285 14.27 1.17 -18.60
C ASN A 285 15.08 -0.12 -18.51
N HIS A 286 14.63 -1.12 -17.76
CA HIS A 286 15.35 -2.38 -17.54
C HIS A 286 14.39 -3.58 -17.59
N ASP A 287 14.88 -4.69 -18.12
CA ASP A 287 14.16 -5.95 -18.21
C ASP A 287 14.22 -6.73 -16.91
N VAL A 288 15.39 -6.69 -16.25
CA VAL A 288 15.65 -7.34 -14.96
C VAL A 288 16.10 -6.30 -13.94
N ILE A 289 15.41 -6.26 -12.81
CA ILE A 289 15.76 -5.42 -11.67
C ILE A 289 16.05 -6.33 -10.48
N VAL A 290 17.20 -6.15 -9.85
CA VAL A 290 17.63 -6.97 -8.71
C VAL A 290 17.89 -6.09 -7.50
N SER A 291 17.42 -6.52 -6.33
CA SER A 291 17.66 -5.84 -5.06
C SER A 291 17.90 -6.84 -3.95
N GLU A 292 18.40 -6.41 -2.82
CA GLU A 292 18.45 -7.25 -1.63
C GLU A 292 17.07 -7.50 -1.00
N GLU A 293 16.93 -8.64 -0.34
CA GLU A 293 15.82 -8.89 0.56
C GLU A 293 15.95 -8.06 1.85
N LEU A 294 15.24 -6.92 1.90
CA LEU A 294 15.16 -6.14 3.14
C LEU A 294 14.19 -6.77 4.17
N ARG A 295 14.76 -7.41 5.19
CA ARG A 295 14.00 -7.93 6.35
C ARG A 295 13.62 -6.81 7.31
N GLY A 296 12.54 -6.08 6.99
CA GLY A 296 12.13 -4.84 7.65
C GLY A 296 11.90 -4.87 9.17
N LYS A 297 11.66 -6.04 9.79
CA LYS A 297 11.55 -6.14 11.25
C LYS A 297 12.88 -5.89 11.97
N ASN A 298 14.01 -6.21 11.34
CA ASN A 298 15.33 -6.02 11.95
C ASN A 298 15.86 -4.59 11.75
N LEU A 299 15.52 -3.96 10.61
CA LEU A 299 15.96 -2.60 10.27
C LEU A 299 15.39 -1.52 11.21
N LEU A 300 14.20 -1.73 11.77
CA LEU A 300 13.55 -0.76 12.68
C LEU A 300 13.91 -0.97 14.16
N LYS A 301 14.72 -1.99 14.50
CA LYS A 301 15.17 -2.22 15.89
C LYS A 301 16.18 -1.17 16.34
N ASN A 302 16.98 -0.64 15.41
CA ASN A 302 17.89 0.44 15.73
C ASN A 302 17.12 1.77 15.78
N HIS A 303 16.80 2.23 16.99
CA HIS A 303 16.03 3.46 17.20
C HIS A 303 16.70 4.72 16.63
N ALA A 304 18.03 4.76 16.52
CA ALA A 304 18.74 5.89 15.92
C ALA A 304 18.50 6.01 14.41
N LEU A 305 18.37 4.87 13.71
CA LEU A 305 18.15 4.83 12.25
C LEU A 305 16.68 4.64 11.86
N ALA A 306 15.83 4.16 12.77
CA ALA A 306 14.43 3.83 12.50
C ALA A 306 13.66 5.01 11.87
N MET A 307 13.93 6.23 12.32
CA MET A 307 13.30 7.44 11.77
C MET A 307 13.73 7.67 10.31
N SER A 308 15.01 7.60 10.01
CA SER A 308 15.55 7.81 8.66
C SER A 308 15.11 6.70 7.71
N ILE A 309 15.13 5.44 8.15
CA ILE A 309 14.64 4.28 7.39
C ILE A 309 13.14 4.42 7.10
N SER A 310 12.36 4.86 8.11
CA SER A 310 10.94 5.11 7.93
C SER A 310 10.68 6.25 6.95
N ASP A 311 11.48 7.32 6.99
CA ASP A 311 11.39 8.44 6.05
C ASP A 311 11.63 7.97 4.61
N VAL A 312 12.63 7.12 4.38
CA VAL A 312 12.94 6.65 3.02
C VAL A 312 11.84 5.76 2.42
N GLY A 313 11.30 4.82 3.21
CA GLY A 313 10.15 4.01 2.77
C GLY A 313 10.47 2.86 1.81
N TRP A 314 11.66 2.25 1.90
CA TRP A 314 12.10 1.17 1.02
C TRP A 314 11.12 0.00 0.88
N ARG A 315 10.46 -0.42 1.98
CA ARG A 315 9.50 -1.53 1.89
C ARG A 315 8.37 -1.23 0.90
N LEU A 316 7.93 0.02 0.86
CA LEU A 316 6.91 0.46 -0.09
C LEU A 316 7.47 0.48 -1.52
N PHE A 317 8.72 0.92 -1.69
CA PHE A 317 9.41 0.91 -2.97
C PHE A 317 9.64 -0.49 -3.54
N LEU A 318 10.16 -1.43 -2.74
CA LEU A 318 10.34 -2.83 -3.16
C LEU A 318 9.01 -3.51 -3.51
N ASN A 319 7.94 -3.20 -2.77
CA ASN A 319 6.59 -3.66 -3.14
C ASN A 319 6.13 -3.05 -4.46
N GLN A 320 6.47 -1.79 -4.73
CA GLN A 320 6.17 -1.12 -5.99
C GLN A 320 6.92 -1.74 -7.16
N LEU A 321 8.20 -2.07 -7.00
CA LEU A 321 8.96 -2.82 -8.00
C LEU A 321 8.31 -4.16 -8.29
N ASP A 322 7.94 -4.93 -7.27
CA ASP A 322 7.32 -6.25 -7.42
C ASP A 322 6.02 -6.22 -8.24
N TYR A 323 5.06 -5.38 -7.86
CA TYR A 323 3.79 -5.35 -8.60
C TYR A 323 3.95 -4.70 -9.98
N LYS A 324 4.84 -3.71 -10.14
CA LYS A 324 5.06 -3.04 -11.43
C LYS A 324 5.80 -3.92 -12.41
N ALA A 325 6.74 -4.75 -11.94
CA ALA A 325 7.44 -5.70 -12.79
C ALA A 325 6.42 -6.64 -13.44
N LYS A 326 5.56 -7.26 -12.64
CA LYS A 326 4.43 -8.08 -13.11
C LYS A 326 3.49 -7.32 -14.04
N LEU A 327 3.22 -6.05 -13.74
CA LEU A 327 2.31 -5.21 -14.54
C LEU A 327 2.86 -4.92 -15.94
N TYR A 328 4.17 -4.75 -16.10
CA TYR A 328 4.82 -4.36 -17.36
C TYR A 328 5.58 -5.51 -18.03
N GLY A 329 5.43 -6.74 -17.53
CA GLY A 329 6.14 -7.92 -18.05
C GLY A 329 7.65 -7.86 -17.85
N ARG A 330 8.11 -7.27 -16.73
CA ARG A 330 9.52 -7.26 -16.30
C ARG A 330 9.76 -8.28 -15.19
N THR A 331 11.04 -8.56 -14.96
CA THR A 331 11.50 -9.46 -13.90
C THR A 331 12.07 -8.66 -12.74
N TYR A 332 11.57 -8.92 -11.53
CA TYR A 332 12.11 -8.32 -10.31
C TYR A 332 12.49 -9.40 -9.30
N ILE A 333 13.74 -9.36 -8.84
CA ILE A 333 14.35 -10.41 -8.02
C ILE A 333 14.84 -9.81 -6.71
N LYS A 334 14.63 -10.57 -5.64
CA LYS A 334 15.22 -10.30 -4.33
C LYS A 334 16.28 -11.35 -4.03
N VAL A 335 17.49 -10.92 -3.77
CA VAL A 335 18.62 -11.80 -3.45
C VAL A 335 18.95 -11.77 -1.96
N ASN A 336 19.63 -12.80 -1.49
CA ASN A 336 20.15 -12.85 -0.12
C ASN A 336 21.24 -11.76 0.06
N PRO A 337 21.08 -10.84 1.03
CA PRO A 337 22.04 -9.75 1.28
C PRO A 337 23.40 -10.23 1.82
N ALA A 338 23.56 -11.50 2.18
CA ALA A 338 24.82 -12.00 2.73
C ALA A 338 26.01 -11.73 1.81
N TYR A 339 27.04 -11.04 2.32
CA TYR A 339 28.32 -10.76 1.65
C TYR A 339 28.29 -9.85 0.41
N THR A 340 27.15 -9.28 0.02
CA THR A 340 27.03 -8.38 -1.15
C THR A 340 27.97 -7.18 -1.08
N THR A 341 28.09 -6.56 0.10
CA THR A 341 28.95 -5.40 0.36
C THR A 341 30.43 -5.74 0.60
N LYS A 342 30.73 -7.01 0.89
CA LYS A 342 32.08 -7.48 1.29
C LYS A 342 32.83 -8.21 0.18
N MET A 343 32.10 -8.74 -0.79
CA MET A 343 32.66 -9.48 -1.93
C MET A 343 33.19 -8.50 -2.98
N CYS A 344 34.38 -8.74 -3.50
CA CYS A 344 34.90 -8.01 -4.64
C CYS A 344 34.15 -8.44 -5.90
N HIS A 345 33.51 -7.53 -6.62
CA HIS A 345 32.81 -7.89 -7.86
C HIS A 345 33.76 -8.30 -9.00
N CYS A 346 35.04 -7.92 -8.93
CA CYS A 346 36.05 -8.24 -9.95
C CYS A 346 36.59 -9.67 -9.82
N CYS A 347 36.88 -10.13 -8.59
CA CYS A 347 37.53 -11.43 -8.36
C CYS A 347 36.76 -12.40 -7.43
N GLY A 348 35.64 -11.98 -6.85
CA GLY A 348 34.82 -12.81 -5.97
C GLY A 348 35.35 -12.97 -4.53
N ALA A 349 36.56 -12.48 -4.23
CA ALA A 349 37.13 -12.58 -2.88
C ALA A 349 36.29 -11.82 -1.84
N ILE A 350 36.07 -12.42 -0.67
CA ILE A 350 35.29 -11.83 0.42
C ILE A 350 36.24 -11.14 1.41
N ASN A 351 36.18 -9.81 1.46
CA ASN A 351 36.88 -9.03 2.46
C ASN A 351 36.04 -8.89 3.74
N ARG A 352 36.33 -9.74 4.75
CA ARG A 352 35.59 -9.75 6.02
C ARG A 352 35.80 -8.49 6.87
N ALA A 353 36.90 -7.75 6.64
CA ALA A 353 37.22 -6.51 7.35
C ALA A 353 36.28 -5.35 6.97
N VAL A 354 35.58 -5.43 5.82
CA VAL A 354 34.55 -4.45 5.46
C VAL A 354 33.39 -4.54 6.45
N THR A 355 33.15 -3.45 7.16
CA THR A 355 32.12 -3.30 8.19
C THR A 355 31.28 -2.04 7.94
N LEU A 356 30.21 -1.87 8.72
CA LEU A 356 29.37 -0.67 8.64
C LEU A 356 30.22 0.57 8.97
N GLY A 357 30.15 1.60 8.13
CA GLY A 357 30.92 2.83 8.25
C GLY A 357 32.07 2.96 7.25
N ILE A 358 32.54 1.86 6.67
CA ILE A 358 33.54 1.88 5.60
C ILE A 358 32.82 2.14 4.27
N GLU A 359 33.05 3.29 3.64
CA GLU A 359 32.41 3.66 2.35
C GLU A 359 33.24 3.24 1.13
N GLN A 360 34.55 3.09 1.30
CA GLN A 360 35.49 2.74 0.23
C GLN A 360 36.51 1.73 0.75
N TRP A 361 36.95 0.81 -0.11
CA TRP A 361 37.97 -0.18 0.23
C TRP A 361 38.67 -0.70 -1.02
N THR A 362 39.89 -1.19 -0.84
CA THR A 362 40.68 -1.85 -1.90
C THR A 362 40.69 -3.35 -1.66
N CYS A 363 40.47 -4.13 -2.72
CA CYS A 363 40.50 -5.58 -2.63
C CYS A 363 41.91 -6.07 -2.28
N PRO A 364 42.10 -6.83 -1.19
CA PRO A 364 43.42 -7.34 -0.82
C PRO A 364 43.92 -8.44 -1.78
N THR A 365 43.05 -9.02 -2.60
CA THR A 365 43.39 -10.11 -3.52
C THR A 365 43.76 -9.60 -4.91
N CYS A 366 42.96 -8.71 -5.50
CA CYS A 366 43.18 -8.23 -6.87
C CYS A 366 43.53 -6.73 -6.96
N GLY A 367 43.61 -6.01 -5.84
CA GLY A 367 43.97 -4.58 -5.82
C GLY A 367 42.88 -3.62 -6.34
N ALA A 368 41.71 -4.12 -6.77
CA ALA A 368 40.64 -3.26 -7.27
C ALA A 368 40.08 -2.32 -6.19
N PHE A 369 39.93 -1.04 -6.54
CA PHE A 369 39.30 -0.05 -5.68
C PHE A 369 37.76 -0.11 -5.79
N HIS A 370 37.08 0.02 -4.66
CA HIS A 370 35.61 -0.06 -4.60
C HIS A 370 35.01 1.09 -3.79
N SER A 371 34.02 1.77 -4.38
CA SER A 371 32.92 2.33 -3.61
C SER A 371 32.04 1.18 -3.12
N ARG A 372 31.84 1.06 -1.80
CA ARG A 372 31.13 -0.09 -1.18
C ARG A 372 29.75 -0.28 -1.79
N ASP A 373 28.98 0.80 -1.93
CA ASP A 373 27.59 0.74 -2.36
C ASP A 373 27.47 0.41 -3.87
N HIS A 374 28.41 0.90 -4.70
CA HIS A 374 28.45 0.54 -6.13
C HIS A 374 28.87 -0.92 -6.33
N ASN A 375 29.91 -1.36 -5.62
CA ASN A 375 30.33 -2.77 -5.62
C ASN A 375 29.20 -3.69 -5.14
N ALA A 376 28.46 -3.29 -4.10
CA ALA A 376 27.30 -4.03 -3.64
C ALA A 376 26.22 -4.14 -4.73
N ALA A 377 25.91 -3.04 -5.42
CA ALA A 377 24.93 -3.04 -6.51
C ALA A 377 25.32 -3.99 -7.65
N ILE A 378 26.61 -4.06 -8.03
CA ILE A 378 27.10 -5.02 -9.04
C ILE A 378 26.96 -6.46 -8.54
N ASN A 379 27.38 -6.74 -7.30
CA ASN A 379 27.26 -8.09 -6.73
C ASN A 379 25.79 -8.54 -6.61
N ILE A 380 24.89 -7.61 -6.26
CA ILE A 380 23.44 -7.86 -6.23
C ILE A 380 22.95 -8.27 -7.61
N LEU A 381 23.35 -7.54 -8.66
CA LEU A 381 23.01 -7.88 -10.04
C LEU A 381 23.52 -9.28 -10.41
N HIS A 382 24.80 -9.56 -10.18
CA HIS A 382 25.41 -10.86 -10.50
C HIS A 382 24.66 -12.02 -9.84
N LYS A 383 24.33 -11.89 -8.55
CA LYS A 383 23.53 -12.90 -7.83
C LYS A 383 22.14 -13.10 -8.43
N GLY A 384 21.47 -12.02 -8.84
CA GLY A 384 20.15 -12.12 -9.44
C GLY A 384 20.16 -12.78 -10.81
N LEU A 385 21.18 -12.47 -11.63
CA LEU A 385 21.36 -13.10 -12.93
C LEU A 385 21.72 -14.58 -12.81
N ALA A 386 22.60 -14.94 -11.87
CA ALA A 386 22.91 -16.34 -11.58
C ALA A 386 21.65 -17.12 -11.16
N ALA A 387 20.81 -16.53 -10.30
CA ALA A 387 19.55 -17.14 -9.87
C ALA A 387 18.53 -17.33 -11.02
N LEU A 388 18.59 -16.52 -12.07
CA LEU A 388 17.77 -16.71 -13.28
C LEU A 388 18.27 -17.81 -14.19
N GLN A 389 19.58 -18.02 -14.24
CA GLN A 389 20.17 -19.08 -15.07
C GLN A 389 20.00 -20.47 -14.44
N SER A 390 19.86 -20.53 -13.11
CA SER A 390 19.66 -21.77 -12.35
C SER A 390 18.18 -22.14 -12.12
N ALA A 391 17.24 -21.33 -12.59
CA ALA A 391 15.79 -21.51 -12.41
C ALA A 391 15.15 -21.93 -13.74
#